data_AF-A0A1G4FJ86-F1
#
_entry.id   AF-A0A1G4FJ86-F1
#
_cell.length_a   1.000
_cell.length_b   1.000
_cell.length_c   1.000
_cell.angle_alpha   90.00
_cell.angle_beta   90.00
_cell.angle_gamma   90.00
#
_symmetry.space_group_name_H-M   'P 1'
#
loop_
_entity.id
_entity.type
_entity.pdbx_description
1 polymer ?
#
loop_
_entity_poly.entity_id
_entity_poly.type
_entity_poly.pdbx_seq_one_letter_code
_entity_poly.pdbx_strand_id
1 'polypeptide(L)'
;MSGKRRILSVFLVLILIIGIGNISFAQLSDIESHWAKDEILKLIEEKIILGYPDGTYKPDKTISRGELYIIVNRILNLNAENVQNPDEPINRGEAVKVLGQAFRIKNDDSNIKLGFSDEDGISEDLADYLKGMKEGKYISGYTDGSFKPENIITRAEIAKVINNMCEKIYGSAQVYTGTVNGNMIVNGSEINLKDAVVKGDLYIAGVNSFKGENIKVEGRVIILGGTKGTVVFTNSTISKIIVDREGVNLELKGTNIKELEVLSKNVAVKSDSKIENLIAGEDVTVNGSVIKKGQTLPKAAPAPVNQGGGNSGGGNSGGGNNSGGEDEPSKPEEKKIEAEFYESRVRHIGKVSVSVKGIKKAEQFSVKFRYFDGSEETVGPVNIGNTTEDIYYNKDSKYKTVDIEIYGKNGELLDKSSRELNVHEFGGW
;
A
#
# COMPACT_ATOMS: atom_id res chain seq x y z
N MET A 1 21.89 53.61 21.49
CA MET A 1 20.64 52.85 21.30
C MET A 1 20.61 51.69 22.29
N SER A 2 19.64 51.72 23.20
CA SER A 2 19.68 51.13 24.55
C SER A 2 19.54 49.60 24.63
N GLY A 3 20.28 48.99 25.56
CA GLY A 3 20.24 47.56 25.92
C GLY A 3 18.86 47.00 26.31
N LYS A 4 17.84 47.85 26.50
CA LYS A 4 16.43 47.43 26.65
C LYS A 4 15.85 46.74 25.40
N ARG A 5 16.40 46.97 24.20
CA ARG A 5 15.92 46.29 22.96
C ARG A 5 16.49 44.88 22.79
N ARG A 6 17.66 44.56 23.35
CA ARG A 6 18.24 43.21 23.27
C ARG A 6 17.56 42.23 24.23
N ILE A 7 17.15 42.69 25.42
CA ILE A 7 16.43 41.85 26.39
C ILE A 7 15.00 41.53 25.90
N LEU A 8 14.33 42.48 25.25
CA LEU A 8 13.00 42.25 24.67
C LEU A 8 13.04 41.25 23.49
N SER A 9 14.08 41.29 22.66
CA SER A 9 14.25 40.36 21.53
C SER A 9 14.60 38.93 21.99
N VAL A 10 15.36 38.77 23.07
CA VAL A 10 15.68 37.43 23.63
C VAL A 10 14.45 36.83 24.32
N PHE A 11 13.63 37.65 24.99
CA PHE A 11 12.35 37.18 25.58
C PHE A 11 11.31 36.79 24.52
N LEU A 12 11.27 37.49 23.38
CA LEU A 12 10.36 37.16 22.28
C LEU A 12 10.73 35.84 21.57
N VAL A 13 12.03 35.53 21.46
CA VAL A 13 12.53 34.27 20.88
C VAL A 13 12.32 33.09 21.85
N LEU A 14 12.43 33.30 23.16
CA LEU A 14 12.13 32.26 24.16
C LEU A 14 10.64 31.93 24.27
N ILE A 15 9.74 32.90 24.07
CA ILE A 15 8.28 32.66 24.04
C ILE A 15 7.85 31.97 22.73
N LEU A 16 8.60 32.15 21.63
CA LEU A 16 8.38 31.43 20.36
C LEU A 16 8.80 29.95 20.41
N ILE A 17 9.63 29.55 21.37
CA ILE A 17 10.06 28.14 21.54
C ILE A 17 9.10 27.35 22.45
N ILE A 18 8.29 28.02 23.28
CA ILE A 18 7.38 27.37 24.26
C ILE A 18 5.98 27.07 23.65
N GLY A 19 5.75 27.43 22.39
CA GLY A 19 4.48 27.24 21.69
C GLY A 19 4.38 26.00 20.81
N ILE A 20 5.32 25.05 20.86
CA ILE A 20 5.13 23.74 20.22
C ILE A 20 4.25 22.94 21.17
N GLY A 21 2.94 23.23 21.17
CA GLY A 21 1.99 22.38 21.86
C GLY A 21 2.21 20.96 21.36
N ASN A 22 2.53 20.04 22.29
CA ASN A 22 2.61 18.62 22.01
C ASN A 22 1.47 18.27 21.05
N ILE A 23 1.81 17.85 19.83
CA ILE A 23 0.83 17.22 18.95
C ILE A 23 0.52 15.93 19.67
N SER A 24 -0.54 15.94 20.48
CA SER A 24 -1.06 14.72 21.05
C SER A 24 -1.61 13.96 19.87
N PHE A 25 -0.87 12.95 19.39
CA PHE A 25 -1.53 11.84 18.72
C PHE A 25 -2.70 11.45 19.62
N ALA A 26 -3.91 11.35 19.07
CA ALA A 26 -5.06 10.90 19.82
C ALA A 26 -4.66 9.56 20.46
N GLN A 27 -4.40 9.57 21.76
CA GLN A 27 -4.00 8.38 22.48
C GLN A 27 -5.24 7.50 22.50
N LEU A 28 -5.16 6.37 21.79
CA LEU A 28 -6.29 5.47 21.68
C LEU A 28 -6.64 4.91 23.06
N SER A 29 -7.83 5.23 23.55
CA SER A 29 -8.17 5.05 24.97
C SER A 29 -8.33 3.58 25.38
N ASP A 30 -8.61 2.70 24.41
CA ASP A 30 -8.96 1.30 24.64
C ASP A 30 -7.81 0.31 24.39
N ILE A 31 -6.62 0.80 24.03
CA ILE A 31 -5.45 -0.06 23.79
C ILE A 31 -4.36 0.09 24.85
N GLU A 32 -4.51 0.97 25.84
CA GLU A 32 -3.42 1.33 26.76
C GLU A 32 -2.77 0.14 27.46
N SER A 33 -3.58 -0.85 27.86
CA SER A 33 -3.16 -2.10 28.51
C SER A 33 -3.37 -3.33 27.62
N HIS A 34 -3.66 -3.13 26.33
CA HIS A 34 -3.97 -4.21 25.41
C HIS A 34 -2.68 -4.86 24.88
N TRP A 35 -2.65 -6.19 24.75
CA TRP A 35 -1.45 -6.95 24.35
C TRP A 35 -0.92 -6.60 22.95
N ALA A 36 -1.80 -6.12 22.07
CA ALA A 36 -1.49 -5.72 20.69
C ALA A 36 -1.19 -4.22 20.53
N LYS A 37 -1.04 -3.47 21.63
CA LYS A 37 -0.94 -2.01 21.61
C LYS A 37 0.16 -1.51 20.66
N ASP A 38 1.36 -2.06 20.79
CA ASP A 38 2.52 -1.59 20.04
C ASP A 38 2.37 -1.89 18.55
N GLU A 39 1.84 -3.06 18.20
CA GLU A 39 1.54 -3.43 16.82
C GLU A 39 0.46 -2.53 16.22
N ILE A 40 -0.60 -2.23 16.99
CA ILE A 40 -1.66 -1.34 16.55
C ILE A 40 -1.11 0.07 16.31
N LEU A 41 -0.35 0.63 17.25
CA LEU A 41 0.21 1.97 17.13
C LEU A 41 1.15 2.09 15.92
N LYS A 42 2.02 1.10 15.69
CA LYS A 42 2.91 1.08 14.52
C LYS A 42 2.12 1.10 13.22
N LEU A 43 1.11 0.23 13.08
CA LEU A 43 0.32 0.16 11.85
C LEU A 43 -0.57 1.39 11.63
N ILE A 44 -0.94 2.12 12.69
CA ILE A 44 -1.61 3.43 12.58
C ILE A 44 -0.63 4.49 12.10
N GLU A 45 0.59 4.53 12.65
CA GLU A 45 1.64 5.46 12.21
C GLU A 45 1.98 5.26 10.72
N GLU A 46 1.99 4.00 10.27
CA GLU A 46 2.17 3.62 8.86
C GLU A 46 0.90 3.81 8.01
N LYS A 47 -0.20 4.32 8.59
CA LYS A 47 -1.51 4.54 7.95
C LYS A 47 -2.13 3.30 7.31
N ILE A 48 -1.80 2.11 7.81
CA ILE A 48 -2.31 0.82 7.33
C ILE A 48 -3.67 0.50 7.94
N ILE A 49 -3.79 0.66 9.26
CA ILE A 49 -5.04 0.52 9.99
C ILE A 49 -5.47 1.88 10.53
N LEU A 50 -6.76 2.03 10.80
CA LEU A 50 -7.33 3.24 11.38
C LEU A 50 -8.15 2.88 12.63
N GLY A 51 -8.15 3.80 13.59
CA GLY A 51 -9.08 3.80 14.71
C GLY A 51 -10.46 4.35 14.33
N TYR A 52 -11.34 4.40 15.30
CA TYR A 52 -12.68 4.95 15.22
C TYR A 52 -12.67 6.44 15.60
N PRO A 53 -13.69 7.20 15.13
CA PRO A 53 -13.86 8.62 15.47
C PRO A 53 -13.88 8.92 16.97
N ASP A 54 -14.34 7.97 17.77
CA ASP A 54 -14.47 8.06 19.22
C ASP A 54 -13.13 7.95 19.97
N GLY A 55 -12.00 7.88 19.25
CA GLY A 55 -10.67 7.74 19.84
C GLY A 55 -10.35 6.31 20.29
N THR A 56 -11.08 5.31 19.80
CA THR A 56 -10.83 3.89 20.11
C THR A 56 -10.33 3.12 18.89
N TYR A 57 -9.77 1.93 19.07
CA TYR A 57 -9.43 1.01 17.96
C TYR A 57 -10.32 -0.24 17.92
N LYS A 58 -10.96 -0.58 19.03
CA LYS A 58 -11.77 -1.77 19.30
C LYS A 58 -10.98 -3.06 18.98
N PRO A 59 -9.84 -3.29 19.68
CA PRO A 59 -8.92 -4.39 19.35
C PRO A 59 -9.58 -5.78 19.39
N ASP A 60 -10.50 -6.00 20.34
CA ASP A 60 -11.21 -7.26 20.53
C ASP A 60 -12.45 -7.41 19.64
N LYS A 61 -12.81 -6.38 18.86
CA LYS A 61 -13.90 -6.49 17.90
C LYS A 61 -13.47 -7.39 16.75
N THR A 62 -14.39 -8.26 16.32
CA THR A 62 -14.22 -9.08 15.12
C THR A 62 -14.04 -8.20 13.88
N ILE A 63 -13.11 -8.56 13.01
CA ILE A 63 -12.86 -7.84 11.76
C ILE A 63 -13.76 -8.38 10.64
N SER A 64 -14.26 -7.49 9.79
CA SER A 64 -15.01 -7.90 8.60
C SER A 64 -14.09 -8.31 7.45
N ARG A 65 -14.64 -9.03 6.47
CA ARG A 65 -13.95 -9.35 5.20
C ARG A 65 -13.48 -8.07 4.52
N GLY A 66 -14.36 -7.09 4.37
CA GLY A 66 -14.05 -5.80 3.74
C GLY A 66 -12.92 -5.05 4.44
N GLU A 67 -12.91 -5.02 5.77
CA GLU A 67 -11.84 -4.40 6.56
C GLU A 67 -10.48 -5.06 6.28
N LEU A 68 -10.41 -6.40 6.23
CA LEU A 68 -9.16 -7.10 5.91
C LEU A 68 -8.66 -6.76 4.50
N TYR A 69 -9.55 -6.73 3.50
CA TYR A 69 -9.18 -6.37 2.13
C TYR A 69 -8.72 -4.92 2.01
N ILE A 70 -9.29 -3.98 2.79
CA ILE A 70 -8.81 -2.60 2.86
C ILE A 70 -7.38 -2.55 3.39
N ILE A 71 -7.07 -3.29 4.45
CA ILE A 71 -5.71 -3.40 5.01
C ILE A 71 -4.74 -3.92 3.95
N VAL A 72 -5.09 -5.03 3.30
CA VAL A 72 -4.27 -5.62 2.23
C VAL A 72 -4.06 -4.63 1.09
N ASN A 73 -5.11 -3.92 0.66
CA ASN A 73 -5.02 -2.92 -0.41
C ASN A 73 -4.12 -1.74 -0.02
N ARG A 74 -4.14 -1.27 1.24
CA ARG A 74 -3.23 -0.21 1.70
C ARG A 74 -1.77 -0.64 1.70
N ILE A 75 -1.49 -1.91 2.00
CA ILE A 75 -0.13 -2.44 2.02
C ILE A 75 0.35 -2.70 0.59
N LEU A 76 -0.47 -3.37 -0.22
CA LEU A 76 -0.05 -3.97 -1.49
C LEU A 76 -0.56 -3.28 -2.76
N ASN A 77 -1.44 -2.28 -2.64
CA ASN A 77 -2.11 -1.59 -3.76
C ASN A 77 -2.72 -2.54 -4.81
N LEU A 78 -3.35 -3.64 -4.37
CA LEU A 78 -3.88 -4.66 -5.27
C LEU A 78 -5.16 -4.24 -6.04
N ASN A 79 -5.71 -3.05 -5.75
CA ASN A 79 -6.95 -2.55 -6.34
C ASN A 79 -8.08 -3.60 -6.32
N ALA A 80 -8.25 -4.36 -5.24
CA ALA A 80 -9.19 -5.49 -5.23
C ALA A 80 -10.65 -5.03 -5.43
N GLU A 81 -11.22 -5.25 -6.63
CA GLU A 81 -12.45 -4.59 -7.10
C GLU A 81 -13.77 -5.23 -6.63
N ASN A 82 -13.78 -6.41 -5.99
CA ASN A 82 -15.03 -7.12 -5.69
C ASN A 82 -14.91 -8.07 -4.49
N VAL A 83 -15.04 -7.53 -3.28
CA VAL A 83 -15.07 -8.36 -2.06
C VAL A 83 -16.49 -8.88 -1.85
N GLN A 84 -16.65 -10.20 -1.83
CA GLN A 84 -17.92 -10.83 -1.47
C GLN A 84 -18.18 -10.70 0.03
N ASN A 85 -19.42 -10.33 0.37
CA ASN A 85 -19.91 -10.15 1.75
C ASN A 85 -18.99 -9.27 2.62
N PRO A 86 -18.71 -8.02 2.21
CA PRO A 86 -17.69 -7.18 2.85
C PRO A 86 -17.98 -6.86 4.32
N ASP A 87 -19.25 -6.89 4.74
CA ASP A 87 -19.67 -6.57 6.10
C ASP A 87 -19.67 -7.80 7.04
N GLU A 88 -19.54 -9.01 6.50
CA GLU A 88 -19.52 -10.24 7.31
C GLU A 88 -18.17 -10.40 8.04
N PRO A 89 -18.17 -10.88 9.30
CA PRO A 89 -16.95 -11.28 9.98
C PRO A 89 -16.20 -12.36 9.19
N ILE A 90 -14.88 -12.31 9.19
CA ILE A 90 -14.03 -13.32 8.55
C ILE A 90 -13.47 -14.30 9.58
N ASN A 91 -13.40 -15.59 9.23
CA ASN A 91 -12.75 -16.58 10.08
C ASN A 91 -11.22 -16.61 9.87
N ARG A 92 -10.49 -17.25 10.78
CA ARG A 92 -9.02 -17.32 10.76
C ARG A 92 -8.48 -18.02 9.52
N GLY A 93 -9.12 -19.10 9.09
CA GLY A 93 -8.72 -19.84 7.89
C GLY A 93 -8.84 -19.00 6.63
N GLU A 94 -9.96 -18.31 6.46
CA GLU A 94 -10.20 -17.38 5.35
C GLU A 94 -9.21 -16.20 5.37
N ALA A 95 -8.96 -15.62 6.54
CA ALA A 95 -7.97 -14.54 6.67
C ALA A 95 -6.56 -15.00 6.25
N VAL A 96 -6.16 -16.21 6.63
CA VAL A 96 -4.90 -16.82 6.19
C VAL A 96 -4.86 -17.01 4.68
N LYS A 97 -5.95 -17.48 4.05
CA LYS A 97 -6.00 -17.60 2.58
C LYS A 97 -5.84 -16.24 1.92
N VAL A 98 -6.57 -15.22 2.38
CA VAL A 98 -6.47 -13.86 1.83
C VAL A 98 -5.04 -13.32 1.93
N LEU A 99 -4.44 -13.39 3.11
CA LEU A 99 -3.08 -12.90 3.34
C LEU A 99 -2.03 -13.73 2.58
N GLY A 100 -2.13 -15.05 2.65
CA GLY A 100 -1.23 -15.97 1.96
C GLY A 100 -1.26 -15.79 0.44
N GLN A 101 -2.44 -15.61 -0.14
CA GLN A 101 -2.59 -15.30 -1.56
C GLN A 101 -2.02 -13.94 -1.91
N ALA A 102 -2.42 -12.89 -1.18
CA ALA A 102 -2.02 -11.52 -1.46
C ALA A 102 -0.50 -11.32 -1.39
N PHE A 103 0.16 -11.92 -0.39
CA PHE A 103 1.61 -11.86 -0.21
C PHE A 103 2.37 -13.00 -0.89
N ARG A 104 1.67 -13.88 -1.61
CA ARG A 104 2.23 -15.06 -2.29
C ARG A 104 3.05 -15.94 -1.36
N ILE A 105 2.55 -16.17 -0.15
CA ILE A 105 3.18 -17.00 0.87
C ILE A 105 2.50 -18.37 0.83
N LYS A 106 3.21 -19.37 0.32
CA LYS A 106 2.72 -20.75 0.23
C LYS A 106 3.92 -21.68 0.34
N ASN A 107 3.76 -22.82 0.99
CA ASN A 107 4.71 -23.93 0.94
C ASN A 107 3.92 -25.22 0.67
N ASP A 108 4.16 -25.84 -0.48
CA ASP A 108 3.46 -27.04 -0.96
C ASP A 108 4.24 -28.34 -0.70
N ASP A 109 5.31 -28.29 0.11
CA ASP A 109 6.02 -29.49 0.53
C ASP A 109 5.08 -30.36 1.38
N SER A 110 4.77 -31.54 0.87
CA SER A 110 3.94 -32.54 1.54
C SER A 110 4.62 -33.17 2.75
N ASN A 111 5.94 -33.02 2.89
CA ASN A 111 6.69 -33.54 4.05
C ASN A 111 6.64 -32.60 5.27
N ILE A 112 6.22 -31.35 5.09
CA ILE A 112 6.12 -30.38 6.18
C ILE A 112 4.75 -30.54 6.86
N LYS A 113 4.78 -30.93 8.13
CA LYS A 113 3.58 -30.97 8.98
C LYS A 113 3.26 -29.58 9.52
N LEU A 114 1.97 -29.28 9.65
CA LEU A 114 1.50 -28.06 10.30
C LEU A 114 1.81 -28.10 11.79
N GLY A 115 1.70 -29.25 12.44
CA GLY A 115 1.96 -29.39 13.86
C GLY A 115 0.96 -28.63 14.72
N PHE A 116 -0.27 -28.47 14.21
CA PHE A 116 -1.42 -28.04 15.00
C PHE A 116 -2.18 -29.28 15.47
N SER A 117 -2.77 -29.23 16.66
CA SER A 117 -3.55 -30.36 17.19
C SER A 117 -4.81 -30.67 16.39
N ASP A 118 -5.31 -29.70 15.63
CA ASP A 118 -6.48 -29.77 14.76
C ASP A 118 -6.08 -29.85 13.26
N GLU A 119 -4.85 -30.27 12.95
CA GLU A 119 -4.36 -30.32 11.55
C GLU A 119 -5.21 -31.22 10.63
N ASP A 120 -5.78 -32.30 11.15
CA ASP A 120 -6.66 -33.22 10.40
C ASP A 120 -7.95 -32.53 9.90
N GLY A 121 -8.37 -31.44 10.56
CA GLY A 121 -9.54 -30.65 10.17
C GLY A 121 -9.23 -29.54 9.17
N ILE A 122 -7.96 -29.37 8.76
CA ILE A 122 -7.51 -28.27 7.90
C ILE A 122 -7.45 -28.75 6.45
N SER A 123 -8.21 -28.10 5.56
CA SER A 123 -8.15 -28.39 4.12
C SER A 123 -6.73 -28.24 3.55
N GLU A 124 -6.36 -29.07 2.58
CA GLU A 124 -5.04 -29.04 1.93
C GLU A 124 -4.69 -27.66 1.35
N ASP A 125 -5.65 -27.00 0.70
CA ASP A 125 -5.48 -25.63 0.19
C ASP A 125 -5.12 -24.63 1.30
N LEU A 126 -5.78 -24.69 2.46
CA LEU A 126 -5.42 -23.87 3.62
C LEU A 126 -4.07 -24.28 4.23
N ALA A 127 -3.76 -25.57 4.23
CA ALA A 127 -2.55 -26.11 4.83
C ALA A 127 -1.29 -25.53 4.18
N ASP A 128 -1.26 -25.38 2.86
CA ASP A 128 -0.09 -24.85 2.18
C ASP A 128 0.20 -23.38 2.53
N TYR A 129 -0.83 -22.55 2.69
CA TYR A 129 -0.67 -21.17 3.18
C TYR A 129 -0.18 -21.17 4.64
N LEU A 130 -0.75 -22.02 5.49
CA LEU A 130 -0.34 -22.14 6.88
C LEU A 130 1.11 -22.59 7.05
N LYS A 131 1.57 -23.56 6.24
CA LYS A 131 2.98 -23.99 6.24
C LYS A 131 3.90 -22.81 5.94
N GLY A 132 3.63 -22.06 4.86
CA GLY A 132 4.42 -20.88 4.49
C GLY A 132 4.37 -19.76 5.56
N MET A 133 3.19 -19.47 6.12
CA MET A 133 3.04 -18.45 7.16
C MET A 133 3.70 -18.86 8.49
N LYS A 134 3.73 -20.16 8.82
CA LYS A 134 4.44 -20.68 9.99
C LYS A 134 5.95 -20.66 9.80
N GLU A 135 6.45 -21.05 8.63
CA GLU A 135 7.87 -20.99 8.27
C GLU A 135 8.41 -19.54 8.37
N GLY A 136 7.64 -18.58 7.86
CA GLY A 136 7.93 -17.15 8.00
C GLY A 136 7.75 -16.59 9.42
N LYS A 137 7.23 -17.39 10.36
CA LYS A 137 6.91 -17.00 11.75
C LYS A 137 5.88 -15.88 11.84
N TYR A 138 4.97 -15.79 10.86
CA TYR A 138 3.91 -14.79 10.85
C TYR A 138 2.74 -15.19 11.77
N ILE A 139 2.54 -16.49 11.97
CA ILE A 139 1.47 -17.09 12.78
C ILE A 139 2.03 -18.22 13.66
N SER A 140 1.53 -18.33 14.89
CA SER A 140 1.99 -19.31 15.89
C SER A 140 0.90 -20.20 16.51
N GLY A 141 -0.38 -20.07 16.11
CA GLY A 141 -1.50 -20.83 16.69
C GLY A 141 -1.87 -20.42 18.12
N TYR A 142 -2.80 -21.15 18.73
CA TYR A 142 -3.20 -20.96 20.13
C TYR A 142 -2.28 -21.72 21.09
N THR A 143 -2.31 -21.34 22.36
CA THR A 143 -1.49 -21.97 23.42
C THR A 143 -1.84 -23.43 23.68
N ASP A 144 -3.05 -23.87 23.31
CA ASP A 144 -3.47 -25.27 23.38
C ASP A 144 -2.94 -26.11 22.20
N GLY A 145 -2.16 -25.51 21.29
CA GLY A 145 -1.58 -26.17 20.12
C GLY A 145 -2.49 -26.19 18.89
N SER A 146 -3.70 -25.62 18.96
CA SER A 146 -4.64 -25.58 17.83
C SER A 146 -4.47 -24.34 16.93
N PHE A 147 -4.99 -24.40 15.70
CA PHE A 147 -5.13 -23.23 14.83
C PHE A 147 -6.54 -22.63 14.84
N LYS A 148 -7.57 -23.48 14.93
CA LYS A 148 -9.02 -23.18 14.90
C LYS A 148 -9.42 -22.34 13.69
N PRO A 149 -9.41 -22.91 12.47
CA PRO A 149 -9.66 -22.15 11.24
C PRO A 149 -11.04 -21.48 11.20
N GLU A 150 -12.05 -22.10 11.81
CA GLU A 150 -13.43 -21.59 11.81
C GLU A 150 -13.70 -20.49 12.84
N ASN A 151 -12.77 -20.20 13.76
CA ASN A 151 -12.95 -19.11 14.71
C ASN A 151 -12.93 -17.75 13.99
N ILE A 152 -13.84 -16.86 14.35
CA ILE A 152 -13.81 -15.47 13.87
C ILE A 152 -12.60 -14.75 14.45
N ILE A 153 -11.88 -14.01 13.60
CA ILE A 153 -10.64 -13.32 13.98
C ILE A 153 -10.92 -11.86 14.40
N THR A 154 -10.16 -11.38 15.38
CA THR A 154 -10.25 -10.01 15.89
C THR A 154 -9.34 -9.05 15.12
N ARG A 155 -9.61 -7.74 15.28
CA ARG A 155 -8.78 -6.66 14.72
C ARG A 155 -7.35 -6.70 15.27
N ALA A 156 -7.18 -6.97 16.57
CA ALA A 156 -5.86 -7.08 17.18
C ALA A 156 -5.05 -8.29 16.68
N GLU A 157 -5.69 -9.43 16.47
CA GLU A 157 -5.03 -10.60 15.88
C GLU A 157 -4.55 -10.31 14.46
N ILE A 158 -5.36 -9.64 13.63
CA ILE A 158 -4.92 -9.20 12.29
C ILE A 158 -3.77 -8.20 12.38
N ALA A 159 -3.83 -7.21 13.29
CA ALA A 159 -2.74 -6.26 13.49
C ALA A 159 -1.42 -6.98 13.83
N LYS A 160 -1.48 -8.00 14.70
CA LYS A 160 -0.31 -8.82 15.04
C LYS A 160 0.24 -9.58 13.83
N VAL A 161 -0.62 -10.22 13.04
CA VAL A 161 -0.21 -10.98 11.85
C VAL A 161 0.43 -10.05 10.81
N ILE A 162 -0.21 -8.91 10.52
CA ILE A 162 0.33 -7.91 9.58
C ILE A 162 1.68 -7.38 10.07
N ASN A 163 1.82 -7.07 11.36
CA ASN A 163 3.09 -6.59 11.89
C ASN A 163 4.22 -7.63 11.75
N ASN A 164 3.92 -8.92 11.98
CA ASN A 164 4.91 -9.98 11.78
C ASN A 164 5.27 -10.14 10.28
N MET A 165 4.31 -9.93 9.38
CA MET A 165 4.52 -10.03 7.94
C MET A 165 5.25 -8.82 7.35
N CYS A 166 5.08 -7.63 7.93
CA CYS A 166 5.54 -6.35 7.41
C CYS A 166 6.51 -5.68 8.39
N GLU A 167 7.79 -6.03 8.31
CA GLU A 167 8.82 -5.46 9.19
C GLU A 167 8.95 -3.94 8.96
N LYS A 168 8.99 -3.52 7.68
CA LYS A 168 9.02 -2.11 7.27
C LYS A 168 8.15 -1.86 6.05
N ILE A 169 7.37 -0.78 6.10
CA ILE A 169 6.59 -0.26 4.98
C ILE A 169 7.07 1.14 4.62
N TYR A 170 7.47 1.33 3.37
CA TYR A 170 8.00 2.60 2.87
C TYR A 170 7.11 3.19 1.78
N GLY A 171 6.51 4.33 2.10
CA GLY A 171 5.55 5.04 1.25
C GLY A 171 5.98 6.43 0.77
N SER A 172 7.11 6.98 1.25
CA SER A 172 7.58 8.31 0.86
C SER A 172 8.74 8.26 -0.13
N ALA A 173 8.72 9.16 -1.12
CA ALA A 173 9.77 9.33 -2.12
C ALA A 173 11.09 9.79 -1.48
N GLN A 174 11.95 8.83 -1.13
CA GLN A 174 13.28 9.09 -0.57
C GLN A 174 14.23 7.92 -0.88
N VAL A 175 15.49 8.07 -0.47
CA VAL A 175 16.52 7.03 -0.55
C VAL A 175 16.60 6.30 0.78
N TYR A 176 16.39 4.98 0.76
CA TYR A 176 16.51 4.12 1.92
C TYR A 176 17.78 3.28 1.85
N THR A 177 18.44 3.10 3.00
CA THR A 177 19.70 2.36 3.14
C THR A 177 19.66 1.45 4.37
N GLY A 178 20.65 0.57 4.53
CA GLY A 178 20.81 -0.25 5.72
C GLY A 178 20.08 -1.59 5.65
N THR A 179 19.92 -2.26 6.80
CA THR A 179 19.39 -3.62 6.88
C THR A 179 17.98 -3.66 7.42
N VAL A 180 17.10 -4.41 6.77
CA VAL A 180 15.74 -4.76 7.24
C VAL A 180 15.73 -6.25 7.60
N ASN A 181 15.46 -6.56 8.87
CA ASN A 181 15.49 -7.93 9.43
C ASN A 181 14.18 -8.70 9.24
N GLY A 182 13.55 -8.54 8.08
CA GLY A 182 12.27 -9.16 7.75
C GLY A 182 11.82 -8.72 6.37
N ASN A 183 10.52 -8.83 6.09
CA ASN A 183 10.00 -8.39 4.81
C ASN A 183 9.89 -6.87 4.74
N MET A 184 10.21 -6.33 3.58
CA MET A 184 10.14 -4.91 3.29
C MET A 184 9.08 -4.66 2.23
N ILE A 185 8.16 -3.74 2.50
CA ILE A 185 7.11 -3.34 1.58
C ILE A 185 7.42 -1.93 1.10
N VAL A 186 7.28 -1.72 -0.20
CA VAL A 186 7.45 -0.43 -0.86
C VAL A 186 6.16 -0.11 -1.61
N ASN A 187 5.34 0.81 -1.09
CA ASN A 187 3.97 1.03 -1.56
C ASN A 187 3.65 2.47 -2.04
N GLY A 188 4.56 3.44 -1.89
CA GLY A 188 4.40 4.81 -2.43
C GLY A 188 5.38 5.11 -3.56
N SER A 189 5.23 6.21 -4.31
CA SER A 189 5.91 6.52 -5.59
C SER A 189 7.42 6.84 -5.51
N GLU A 190 8.17 6.51 -6.57
CA GLU A 190 9.56 6.95 -6.81
C GLU A 190 10.57 6.55 -5.72
N ILE A 191 10.52 5.29 -5.32
CA ILE A 191 11.31 4.78 -4.20
C ILE A 191 12.68 4.33 -4.68
N ASN A 192 13.71 4.73 -3.94
CA ASN A 192 15.09 4.37 -4.23
C ASN A 192 15.68 3.63 -3.03
N LEU A 193 16.22 2.44 -3.25
CA LEU A 193 17.00 1.69 -2.28
C LEU A 193 18.46 1.73 -2.69
N LYS A 194 19.34 2.01 -1.72
CA LYS A 194 20.79 2.04 -1.96
C LYS A 194 21.54 1.39 -0.82
N ASP A 195 22.53 0.54 -1.13
CA ASP A 195 23.39 -0.09 -0.12
C ASP A 195 22.57 -0.79 0.99
N ALA A 196 21.50 -1.49 0.57
CA ALA A 196 20.49 -2.04 1.46
C ALA A 196 20.48 -3.57 1.47
N VAL A 197 20.18 -4.16 2.63
CA VAL A 197 20.02 -5.61 2.79
C VAL A 197 18.61 -5.92 3.32
N VAL A 198 17.84 -6.69 2.57
CA VAL A 198 16.54 -7.20 2.99
C VAL A 198 16.69 -8.67 3.33
N LYS A 199 16.49 -9.02 4.61
CA LYS A 199 16.64 -10.39 5.11
C LYS A 199 15.45 -11.29 4.75
N GLY A 200 14.26 -10.71 4.60
CA GLY A 200 13.08 -11.41 4.10
C GLY A 200 12.79 -11.10 2.62
N ASP A 201 11.51 -11.07 2.30
CA ASP A 201 11.00 -10.71 0.98
C ASP A 201 10.92 -9.18 0.79
N LEU A 202 11.18 -8.70 -0.41
CA LEU A 202 10.95 -7.33 -0.83
C LEU A 202 9.69 -7.27 -1.72
N TYR A 203 8.63 -6.68 -1.19
CA TYR A 203 7.40 -6.40 -1.91
C TYR A 203 7.45 -5.01 -2.52
N ILE A 204 7.46 -4.95 -3.85
CA ILE A 204 7.27 -3.71 -4.60
C ILE A 204 5.78 -3.67 -4.93
N ALA A 205 5.04 -2.95 -4.09
CA ALA A 205 3.59 -2.80 -4.11
C ALA A 205 3.13 -1.46 -4.71
N GLY A 206 4.02 -0.47 -4.81
CA GLY A 206 3.75 0.83 -5.40
C GLY A 206 4.38 1.01 -6.79
N VAL A 207 4.07 2.17 -7.38
CA VAL A 207 4.89 3.09 -8.20
C VAL A 207 4.91 3.07 -9.73
N ASN A 208 4.96 4.30 -10.26
CA ASN A 208 5.49 4.69 -11.57
C ASN A 208 6.99 4.29 -11.75
N SER A 209 7.85 4.44 -10.73
CA SER A 209 9.25 3.97 -10.80
C SER A 209 9.87 3.55 -9.46
N PHE A 210 10.62 2.44 -9.45
CA PHE A 210 11.43 1.94 -8.33
C PHE A 210 12.87 1.72 -8.78
N LYS A 211 13.86 2.03 -7.94
CA LYS A 211 15.28 1.75 -8.20
C LYS A 211 15.96 1.10 -7.00
N GLY A 212 16.63 -0.03 -7.20
CA GLY A 212 17.54 -0.64 -6.24
C GLY A 212 18.98 -0.60 -6.76
N GLU A 213 19.89 0.03 -6.03
CA GLU A 213 21.31 0.10 -6.37
C GLU A 213 22.15 -0.56 -5.26
N ASN A 214 22.97 -1.54 -5.64
CA ASN A 214 23.81 -2.28 -4.69
C ASN A 214 23.01 -2.86 -3.51
N ILE A 215 21.88 -3.51 -3.80
CA ILE A 215 21.06 -4.14 -2.77
C ILE A 215 21.21 -5.66 -2.76
N LYS A 216 20.98 -6.26 -1.60
CA LYS A 216 20.88 -7.71 -1.43
C LYS A 216 19.50 -8.07 -0.88
N VAL A 217 18.79 -8.96 -1.55
CA VAL A 217 17.54 -9.54 -1.04
C VAL A 217 17.77 -11.03 -0.81
N GLU A 218 17.67 -11.47 0.45
CA GLU A 218 17.90 -12.87 0.83
C GLU A 218 16.68 -13.75 0.55
N GLY A 219 15.47 -13.19 0.68
CA GLY A 219 14.23 -13.80 0.21
C GLY A 219 13.97 -13.52 -1.27
N ARG A 220 12.70 -13.26 -1.58
CA ARG A 220 12.18 -13.01 -2.93
C ARG A 220 11.93 -11.52 -3.13
N VAL A 221 12.02 -11.07 -4.38
CA VAL A 221 11.43 -9.80 -4.81
C VAL A 221 10.10 -10.10 -5.47
N ILE A 222 9.02 -9.47 -5.00
CA ILE A 222 7.68 -9.62 -5.57
C ILE A 222 7.21 -8.25 -6.08
N ILE A 223 6.97 -8.14 -7.38
CA ILE A 223 6.47 -6.92 -8.03
C ILE A 223 4.99 -7.13 -8.31
N LEU A 224 4.11 -6.49 -7.53
CA LEU A 224 2.64 -6.67 -7.59
C LEU A 224 1.90 -5.35 -7.33
N GLY A 225 0.59 -5.31 -7.57
CA GLY A 225 -0.25 -4.13 -7.28
C GLY A 225 0.14 -2.85 -8.04
N GLY A 226 -0.40 -1.70 -7.65
CA GLY A 226 -0.04 -0.39 -8.21
C GLY A 226 -0.39 -0.20 -9.69
N THR A 227 0.36 0.68 -10.37
CA THR A 227 0.17 1.03 -11.79
C THR A 227 1.36 0.53 -12.65
N LYS A 228 1.23 0.69 -13.97
CA LYS A 228 2.34 0.48 -14.91
C LYS A 228 3.54 1.35 -14.50
N GLY A 229 4.74 0.83 -14.65
CA GLY A 229 5.94 1.53 -14.21
C GLY A 229 7.23 0.79 -14.53
N THR A 230 8.34 1.41 -14.13
CA THR A 230 9.68 0.87 -14.33
C THR A 230 10.31 0.45 -13.02
N VAL A 231 10.80 -0.79 -12.95
CA VAL A 231 11.55 -1.33 -11.82
C VAL A 231 12.99 -1.55 -12.27
N VAL A 232 13.94 -0.91 -11.62
CA VAL A 232 15.37 -0.99 -11.98
C VAL A 232 16.16 -1.61 -10.85
N PHE A 233 16.98 -2.62 -11.16
CA PHE A 233 18.02 -3.12 -10.26
C PHE A 233 19.39 -2.94 -10.89
N THR A 234 20.32 -2.37 -10.12
CA THR A 234 21.71 -2.13 -10.53
C THR A 234 22.65 -2.76 -9.51
N ASN A 235 23.63 -3.55 -9.98
CA ASN A 235 24.68 -4.16 -9.17
C ASN A 235 24.16 -4.90 -7.93
N SER A 236 23.00 -5.54 -8.04
CA SER A 236 22.29 -6.15 -6.90
C SER A 236 22.39 -7.68 -6.90
N THR A 237 22.10 -8.31 -5.77
CA THR A 237 22.04 -9.77 -5.63
C THR A 237 20.66 -10.19 -5.16
N ILE A 238 19.95 -10.95 -5.98
CA ILE A 238 18.55 -11.32 -5.74
C ILE A 238 18.39 -12.81 -6.05
N SER A 239 17.84 -13.59 -5.12
CA SER A 239 17.60 -15.02 -5.36
C SER A 239 16.50 -15.22 -6.41
N LYS A 240 15.31 -14.65 -6.18
CA LYS A 240 14.16 -14.81 -7.05
C LYS A 240 13.42 -13.48 -7.24
N ILE A 241 13.03 -13.18 -8.47
CA ILE A 241 12.11 -12.08 -8.81
C ILE A 241 10.81 -12.70 -9.35
N ILE A 242 9.67 -12.27 -8.82
CA ILE A 242 8.34 -12.62 -9.31
C ILE A 242 7.66 -11.34 -9.81
N VAL A 243 7.30 -11.31 -11.09
CA VAL A 243 6.57 -10.19 -11.71
C VAL A 243 5.11 -10.56 -11.87
N ASP A 244 4.27 -9.98 -11.01
CA ASP A 244 2.81 -10.19 -10.94
C ASP A 244 2.04 -8.88 -11.08
N ARG A 245 2.53 -8.06 -12.00
CA ARG A 245 1.95 -6.77 -12.31
C ARG A 245 2.01 -6.58 -13.81
N GLU A 246 0.87 -6.26 -14.40
CA GLU A 246 0.76 -5.99 -15.83
C GLU A 246 1.49 -4.69 -16.20
N GLY A 247 2.19 -4.69 -17.34
CA GLY A 247 2.77 -3.46 -17.90
C GLY A 247 4.03 -2.96 -17.18
N VAL A 248 4.74 -3.85 -16.48
CA VAL A 248 6.03 -3.54 -15.85
C VAL A 248 7.16 -3.53 -16.88
N ASN A 249 7.99 -2.50 -16.82
CA ASN A 249 9.30 -2.47 -17.46
C ASN A 249 10.37 -2.81 -16.40
N LEU A 250 10.93 -4.02 -16.47
CA LEU A 250 12.00 -4.47 -15.57
C LEU A 250 13.36 -4.23 -16.23
N GLU A 251 14.21 -3.41 -15.61
CA GLU A 251 15.59 -3.19 -16.06
C GLU A 251 16.59 -3.79 -15.07
N LEU A 252 17.46 -4.65 -15.56
CA LEU A 252 18.45 -5.38 -14.76
C LEU A 252 19.85 -5.07 -15.28
N LYS A 253 20.65 -4.41 -14.44
CA LYS A 253 22.01 -3.93 -14.77
C LYS A 253 23.04 -4.52 -13.82
N GLY A 254 23.98 -5.32 -14.30
CA GLY A 254 25.03 -5.95 -13.48
C GLY A 254 24.52 -6.73 -12.25
N THR A 255 23.28 -7.23 -12.30
CA THR A 255 22.58 -7.88 -11.18
C THR A 255 22.66 -9.41 -11.32
N ASN A 256 22.83 -10.12 -10.21
CA ASN A 256 22.83 -11.59 -10.21
C ASN A 256 21.47 -12.13 -9.76
N ILE A 257 20.82 -12.93 -10.61
CA ILE A 257 19.47 -13.46 -10.37
C ILE A 257 19.45 -14.96 -10.62
N LYS A 258 19.03 -15.76 -9.62
CA LYS A 258 18.87 -17.21 -9.82
C LYS A 258 17.59 -17.52 -10.59
N GLU A 259 16.48 -16.89 -10.23
CA GLU A 259 15.20 -17.14 -10.91
C GLU A 259 14.42 -15.85 -11.18
N LEU A 260 13.91 -15.70 -12.41
CA LEU A 260 12.95 -14.68 -12.80
C LEU A 260 11.67 -15.35 -13.28
N GLU A 261 10.58 -15.14 -12.54
CA GLU A 261 9.26 -15.66 -12.88
C GLU A 261 8.34 -14.51 -13.29
N VAL A 262 7.76 -14.59 -14.50
CA VAL A 262 6.89 -13.53 -15.05
C VAL A 262 5.50 -14.09 -15.26
N LEU A 263 4.54 -13.62 -14.46
CA LEU A 263 3.18 -14.18 -14.37
C LEU A 263 2.10 -13.24 -14.92
N SER A 264 2.49 -12.02 -15.29
CA SER A 264 1.59 -11.00 -15.82
C SER A 264 1.92 -10.63 -17.26
N LYS A 265 0.90 -10.17 -17.97
CA LYS A 265 1.00 -9.74 -19.37
C LYS A 265 1.75 -8.41 -19.51
N ASN A 266 2.15 -8.10 -20.73
CA ASN A 266 2.73 -6.80 -21.09
C ASN A 266 4.00 -6.46 -20.27
N VAL A 267 4.73 -7.48 -19.82
CA VAL A 267 5.99 -7.30 -19.11
C VAL A 267 7.13 -7.25 -20.12
N ALA A 268 7.95 -6.21 -20.01
CA ALA A 268 9.18 -6.05 -20.77
C ALA A 268 10.38 -6.11 -19.83
N VAL A 269 11.38 -6.92 -20.17
CA VAL A 269 12.62 -7.10 -19.42
C VAL A 269 13.78 -6.63 -20.31
N LYS A 270 14.53 -5.65 -19.81
CA LYS A 270 15.82 -5.24 -20.39
C LYS A 270 16.92 -5.68 -19.43
N SER A 271 17.82 -6.54 -19.88
CA SER A 271 18.81 -7.15 -19.00
C SER A 271 20.16 -7.32 -19.70
N ASP A 272 21.22 -6.75 -19.10
CA ASP A 272 22.61 -7.18 -19.32
C ASP A 272 23.08 -8.18 -18.24
N SER A 273 22.18 -8.49 -17.31
CA SER A 273 22.41 -9.23 -16.08
C SER A 273 22.33 -10.75 -16.29
N LYS A 274 22.99 -11.52 -15.41
CA LYS A 274 22.91 -12.99 -15.41
C LYS A 274 21.60 -13.44 -14.76
N ILE A 275 20.75 -14.09 -15.55
CA ILE A 275 19.52 -14.75 -15.10
C ILE A 275 19.72 -16.26 -15.28
N GLU A 276 19.77 -17.03 -14.18
CA GLU A 276 20.05 -18.47 -14.25
C GLU A 276 18.85 -19.30 -14.67
N ASN A 277 17.65 -18.91 -14.27
CA ASN A 277 16.38 -19.51 -14.69
C ASN A 277 15.36 -18.41 -14.99
N LEU A 278 14.68 -18.47 -16.12
CA LEU A 278 13.52 -17.62 -16.41
C LEU A 278 12.31 -18.52 -16.62
N ILE A 279 11.20 -18.25 -15.93
CA ILE A 279 9.92 -18.95 -16.07
C ILE A 279 8.89 -17.96 -16.62
N ALA A 280 8.41 -18.20 -17.83
CA ALA A 280 7.37 -17.38 -18.47
C ALA A 280 5.98 -17.96 -18.19
N GLY A 281 5.29 -17.50 -17.14
CA GLY A 281 3.88 -17.81 -16.91
C GLY A 281 2.92 -17.10 -17.87
N GLU A 282 3.38 -16.01 -18.48
CA GLU A 282 2.75 -15.30 -19.60
C GLU A 282 3.82 -14.95 -20.66
N ASP A 283 3.39 -14.51 -21.84
CA ASP A 283 4.31 -14.01 -22.86
C ASP A 283 5.10 -12.81 -22.32
N VAL A 284 6.43 -12.87 -22.43
CA VAL A 284 7.34 -11.83 -21.91
C VAL A 284 8.34 -11.40 -22.98
N THR A 285 8.57 -10.09 -23.09
CA THR A 285 9.61 -9.56 -23.99
C THR A 285 10.91 -9.39 -23.23
N VAL A 286 11.96 -10.11 -23.60
CA VAL A 286 13.31 -9.99 -23.02
C VAL A 286 14.27 -9.47 -24.08
N ASN A 287 14.87 -8.30 -23.85
CA ASN A 287 15.78 -7.63 -24.79
C ASN A 287 15.21 -7.54 -26.23
N GLY A 288 13.90 -7.30 -26.35
CA GLY A 288 13.19 -7.23 -27.63
C GLY A 288 12.75 -8.56 -28.23
N SER A 289 13.14 -9.70 -27.65
CA SER A 289 12.72 -11.04 -28.08
C SER A 289 11.57 -11.56 -27.22
N VAL A 290 10.55 -12.15 -27.84
CA VAL A 290 9.39 -12.69 -27.10
C VAL A 290 9.66 -14.14 -26.67
N ILE A 291 9.53 -14.40 -25.37
CA ILE A 291 9.49 -15.73 -24.77
C ILE A 291 8.01 -16.08 -24.55
N LYS A 292 7.60 -17.26 -25.01
CA LYS A 292 6.20 -17.68 -24.92
C LYS A 292 5.86 -18.28 -23.57
N LYS A 293 4.60 -18.13 -23.16
CA LYS A 293 4.03 -18.79 -22.00
C LYS A 293 4.40 -20.28 -21.94
N GLY A 294 4.81 -20.75 -20.76
CA GLY A 294 5.21 -22.12 -20.47
C GLY A 294 6.67 -22.46 -20.81
N GLN A 295 7.45 -21.51 -21.35
CA GLN A 295 8.87 -21.73 -21.63
C GLN A 295 9.75 -21.39 -20.43
N THR A 296 10.88 -22.11 -20.33
CA THR A 296 11.97 -21.79 -19.39
C THR A 296 13.29 -21.51 -20.11
N LEU A 297 14.12 -20.61 -19.57
CA LEU A 297 15.49 -20.37 -20.01
C LEU A 297 16.49 -20.63 -18.88
N PRO A 298 17.74 -21.04 -19.15
CA PRO A 298 18.35 -21.17 -20.47
C PRO A 298 18.05 -22.55 -21.09
N LYS A 299 17.31 -22.57 -22.19
CA LYS A 299 17.35 -23.72 -23.09
C LYS A 299 18.68 -23.65 -23.84
N ALA A 300 19.49 -24.71 -23.77
CA ALA A 300 20.81 -24.79 -24.42
C ALA A 300 20.80 -24.15 -25.82
N ALA A 301 21.68 -23.18 -26.04
CA ALA A 301 21.74 -22.41 -27.26
C ALA A 301 22.07 -23.30 -28.48
N PRO A 302 21.32 -23.23 -29.59
CA PRO A 302 21.93 -23.39 -30.89
C PRO A 302 22.73 -22.12 -31.22
N ALA A 303 23.91 -22.31 -31.81
CA ALA A 303 24.84 -21.27 -32.21
C ALA A 303 24.20 -20.14 -33.04
N PRO A 304 24.75 -18.91 -33.01
CA PRO A 304 24.23 -17.80 -33.81
C PRO A 304 24.41 -18.08 -35.31
N VAL A 305 23.30 -18.14 -36.04
CA VAL A 305 23.32 -18.07 -37.50
C VAL A 305 23.36 -16.59 -37.89
N ASN A 306 24.49 -16.21 -38.46
CA ASN A 306 24.75 -14.91 -39.05
C ASN A 306 24.05 -14.83 -40.42
N GLN A 307 23.11 -13.90 -40.60
CA GLN A 307 22.73 -13.42 -41.93
C GLN A 307 22.52 -11.91 -41.89
N GLY A 308 23.38 -11.21 -42.64
CA GLY A 308 23.32 -9.78 -42.86
C GLY A 308 22.46 -9.39 -44.07
N GLY A 309 22.42 -8.07 -44.28
CA GLY A 309 21.73 -7.35 -45.36
C GLY A 309 20.60 -6.49 -44.79
N GLY A 310 20.52 -5.18 -44.93
CA GLY A 310 21.24 -4.20 -45.75
C GLY A 310 20.22 -3.21 -46.32
N ASN A 311 20.42 -1.90 -46.07
CA ASN A 311 19.83 -0.72 -46.76
C ASN A 311 18.30 -0.49 -46.63
N SER A 312 17.70 0.71 -46.71
CA SER A 312 18.10 2.12 -46.89
C SER A 312 16.82 3.00 -46.81
N GLY A 313 16.98 4.29 -46.52
CA GLY A 313 16.01 5.37 -46.80
C GLY A 313 15.53 6.04 -45.51
N GLY A 314 15.74 7.32 -45.20
CA GLY A 314 15.89 8.50 -46.06
C GLY A 314 14.59 9.31 -45.97
N GLY A 315 14.59 10.48 -45.30
CA GLY A 315 13.43 11.38 -45.34
C GLY A 315 13.23 12.38 -44.19
N ASN A 316 13.97 13.49 -44.30
CA ASN A 316 13.55 14.89 -44.12
C ASN A 316 13.00 15.48 -42.80
N SER A 317 13.54 16.67 -42.52
CA SER A 317 13.19 17.67 -41.52
C SER A 317 11.93 18.48 -41.86
N GLY A 318 11.22 18.93 -40.82
CA GLY A 318 10.29 20.05 -40.87
C GLY A 318 10.32 20.81 -39.55
N GLY A 319 10.75 22.06 -39.58
CA GLY A 319 10.80 22.96 -38.42
C GLY A 319 9.51 23.77 -38.22
N GLY A 320 9.42 24.45 -37.08
CA GLY A 320 8.39 25.46 -36.78
C GLY A 320 8.41 25.86 -35.30
N ASN A 321 8.64 27.16 -35.04
CA ASN A 321 8.88 27.80 -33.73
C ASN A 321 7.60 28.39 -33.07
N ASN A 322 7.72 28.62 -31.75
CA ASN A 322 7.16 29.71 -30.91
C ASN A 322 5.62 29.76 -30.69
N SER A 323 5.06 30.27 -29.58
CA SER A 323 5.56 31.02 -28.40
C SER A 323 4.40 31.23 -27.41
N GLY A 324 4.71 31.40 -26.12
CA GLY A 324 4.08 32.40 -25.24
C GLY A 324 2.70 32.11 -24.64
N GLY A 325 2.64 31.95 -23.33
CA GLY A 325 1.42 32.07 -22.52
C GLY A 325 1.76 32.69 -21.17
N GLU A 326 1.08 33.80 -20.86
CA GLU A 326 1.35 34.77 -19.80
C GLU A 326 0.93 34.29 -18.40
N ASP A 327 1.60 34.81 -17.37
CA ASP A 327 1.26 34.60 -15.96
C ASP A 327 -0.04 35.34 -15.58
N GLU A 328 -1.06 34.59 -15.14
CA GLU A 328 -2.27 35.15 -14.54
C GLU A 328 -2.05 35.52 -13.05
N PRO A 329 -2.69 36.61 -12.56
CA PRO A 329 -2.53 37.07 -11.19
C PRO A 329 -3.26 36.18 -10.17
N SER A 330 -2.62 35.92 -9.02
CA SER A 330 -3.15 35.15 -7.90
C SER A 330 -4.42 35.78 -7.30
N LYS A 331 -5.55 35.08 -7.42
CA LYS A 331 -6.81 35.40 -6.70
C LYS A 331 -6.64 35.20 -5.18
N PRO A 332 -7.42 35.93 -4.34
CA PRO A 332 -7.38 35.77 -2.89
C PRO A 332 -7.80 34.34 -2.50
N GLU A 333 -7.13 33.75 -1.49
CA GLU A 333 -7.49 32.44 -0.94
C GLU A 333 -8.90 32.46 -0.33
N GLU A 334 -9.89 31.98 -1.10
CA GLU A 334 -11.19 31.61 -0.56
C GLU A 334 -11.03 30.40 0.37
N LYS A 335 -11.72 30.46 1.53
CA LYS A 335 -11.90 29.29 2.39
C LYS A 335 -12.66 28.24 1.58
N LYS A 336 -12.02 27.12 1.25
CA LYS A 336 -12.63 26.11 0.41
C LYS A 336 -12.48 24.73 1.04
N ILE A 337 -13.62 24.07 1.22
CA ILE A 337 -13.75 22.66 1.51
C ILE A 337 -14.14 22.01 0.19
N GLU A 338 -13.21 21.27 -0.41
CA GLU A 338 -13.46 20.51 -1.63
C GLU A 338 -13.60 19.03 -1.27
N ALA A 339 -14.68 18.43 -1.73
CA ALA A 339 -14.91 17.00 -1.60
C ALA A 339 -15.12 16.43 -2.99
N GLU A 340 -14.15 15.64 -3.44
CA GLU A 340 -14.23 14.91 -4.69
C GLU A 340 -14.62 13.47 -4.39
N PHE A 341 -15.75 13.07 -4.94
CA PHE A 341 -16.25 11.72 -4.83
C PHE A 341 -15.76 10.93 -6.03
N TYR A 342 -15.05 9.85 -5.74
CA TYR A 342 -14.54 8.92 -6.72
C TYR A 342 -15.30 7.61 -6.58
N GLU A 343 -15.65 7.02 -7.72
CA GLU A 343 -16.03 5.62 -7.73
C GLU A 343 -14.82 4.81 -7.28
N SER A 344 -14.97 4.07 -6.18
CA SER A 344 -14.03 3.01 -5.92
C SER A 344 -14.26 1.95 -6.99
N ARG A 345 -13.16 1.40 -7.49
CA ARG A 345 -13.25 0.23 -8.35
C ARG A 345 -13.74 -0.99 -7.57
N VAL A 346 -13.76 -0.93 -6.24
CA VAL A 346 -14.42 -1.93 -5.39
C VAL A 346 -15.95 -1.76 -5.46
N ARG A 347 -16.67 -2.78 -5.95
CA ARG A 347 -18.14 -2.81 -5.90
C ARG A 347 -18.60 -2.49 -4.47
N HIS A 348 -19.63 -1.66 -4.38
CA HIS A 348 -20.25 -1.24 -3.13
C HIS A 348 -19.43 -0.29 -2.24
N ILE A 349 -18.21 0.10 -2.64
CA ILE A 349 -17.40 1.09 -1.90
C ILE A 349 -17.28 2.38 -2.73
N GLY A 350 -17.40 3.53 -2.09
CA GLY A 350 -17.06 4.84 -2.64
C GLY A 350 -15.80 5.40 -1.97
N LYS A 351 -15.17 6.38 -2.61
CA LYS A 351 -14.02 7.10 -2.05
C LYS A 351 -14.33 8.60 -2.05
N VAL A 352 -14.22 9.26 -0.90
CA VAL A 352 -14.28 10.71 -0.80
C VAL A 352 -12.86 11.21 -0.54
N SER A 353 -12.34 11.99 -1.45
CA SER A 353 -11.07 12.69 -1.26
C SER A 353 -11.41 14.11 -0.80
N VAL A 354 -11.05 14.45 0.43
CA VAL A 354 -11.36 15.76 1.03
C VAL A 354 -10.11 16.64 1.07
N SER A 355 -10.22 17.83 0.48
CA SER A 355 -9.20 18.87 0.46
C SER A 355 -9.71 20.09 1.23
N VAL A 356 -8.95 20.50 2.25
CA VAL A 356 -9.28 21.65 3.10
C VAL A 356 -8.23 22.74 2.89
N LYS A 357 -8.64 23.92 2.43
CA LYS A 357 -7.76 25.08 2.21
C LYS A 357 -8.31 26.34 2.85
N GLY A 358 -7.42 27.16 3.43
CA GLY A 358 -7.76 28.50 3.94
C GLY A 358 -8.46 28.54 5.31
N ILE A 359 -8.67 27.41 5.99
CA ILE A 359 -9.29 27.38 7.34
C ILE A 359 -8.19 27.40 8.40
N LYS A 360 -7.89 28.60 8.92
CA LYS A 360 -6.90 28.78 10.00
C LYS A 360 -7.29 27.94 11.22
N LYS A 361 -6.31 27.20 11.78
CA LYS A 361 -6.44 26.30 12.95
C LYS A 361 -7.18 24.98 12.69
N ALA A 362 -7.57 24.68 11.46
CA ALA A 362 -8.08 23.36 11.12
C ALA A 362 -6.97 22.32 11.25
N GLU A 363 -7.15 21.35 12.14
CA GLU A 363 -6.21 20.24 12.33
C GLU A 363 -6.82 18.93 11.87
N GLN A 364 -8.16 18.82 11.86
CA GLN A 364 -8.87 17.58 11.59
C GLN A 364 -10.18 17.81 10.83
N PHE A 365 -10.67 16.80 10.10
CA PHE A 365 -12.02 16.79 9.54
C PHE A 365 -12.68 15.40 9.64
N SER A 366 -13.99 15.34 9.78
CA SER A 366 -14.77 14.10 9.65
C SER A 366 -15.80 14.22 8.54
N VAL A 367 -16.17 13.09 7.94
CA VAL A 367 -17.23 12.95 6.95
C VAL A 367 -18.35 12.13 7.55
N LYS A 368 -19.49 12.78 7.79
CA LYS A 368 -20.71 12.19 8.30
C LYS A 368 -21.67 11.95 7.14
N PHE A 369 -21.98 10.69 6.91
CA PHE A 369 -22.97 10.22 5.95
C PHE A 369 -24.31 10.08 6.66
N ARG A 370 -25.37 10.70 6.12
CA ARG A 370 -26.74 10.51 6.58
C ARG A 370 -27.54 9.74 5.53
N TYR A 371 -28.29 8.74 5.98
CA TYR A 371 -29.03 7.80 5.16
C TYR A 371 -30.47 8.28 4.94
N PHE A 372 -31.16 7.76 3.92
CA PHE A 372 -32.59 8.08 3.72
C PHE A 372 -33.49 7.57 4.85
N ASP A 373 -33.08 6.51 5.54
CA ASP A 373 -33.80 5.98 6.71
C ASP A 373 -33.52 6.78 8.01
N GLY A 374 -32.67 7.80 7.94
CA GLY A 374 -32.31 8.67 9.06
C GLY A 374 -31.15 8.16 9.92
N SER A 375 -30.58 7.00 9.62
CA SER A 375 -29.33 6.57 10.26
C SER A 375 -28.15 7.45 9.84
N GLU A 376 -27.07 7.42 10.62
CA GLU A 376 -25.85 8.21 10.40
C GLU A 376 -24.59 7.36 10.59
N GLU A 377 -23.61 7.54 9.71
CA GLU A 377 -22.28 6.95 9.79
C GLU A 377 -21.26 8.09 9.74
N THR A 378 -20.26 8.12 10.62
CA THR A 378 -19.20 9.14 10.61
C THR A 378 -17.84 8.50 10.44
N VAL A 379 -17.08 9.00 9.47
CA VAL A 379 -15.71 8.56 9.16
C VAL A 379 -14.74 9.73 9.37
N GLY A 380 -13.66 9.53 10.13
CA GLY A 380 -12.77 10.58 10.64
C GLY A 380 -12.83 10.66 12.17
N PRO A 381 -12.32 11.70 12.86
CA PRO A 381 -11.58 12.82 12.30
C PRO A 381 -10.25 12.38 11.69
N VAL A 382 -9.89 13.02 10.59
CA VAL A 382 -8.69 12.79 9.80
C VAL A 382 -7.81 14.04 9.89
N ASN A 383 -6.52 13.88 10.22
CA ASN A 383 -5.59 15.01 10.34
C ASN A 383 -5.38 15.71 8.99
N ILE A 384 -5.58 17.03 8.96
CA ILE A 384 -5.42 17.87 7.77
C ILE A 384 -3.92 18.11 7.54
N GLY A 385 -3.32 17.33 6.63
CA GLY A 385 -1.96 17.50 6.11
C GLY A 385 -1.93 17.98 4.65
N ASN A 386 -0.74 18.08 4.04
CA ASN A 386 -0.52 18.66 2.68
C ASN A 386 -1.03 17.82 1.49
N THR A 387 -1.74 16.72 1.72
CA THR A 387 -2.36 15.94 0.64
C THR A 387 -3.71 15.42 1.08
N THR A 388 -4.65 15.47 0.14
CA THR A 388 -6.00 14.93 0.21
C THR A 388 -6.01 13.56 0.88
N GLU A 389 -6.81 13.39 1.94
CA GLU A 389 -6.96 12.11 2.61
C GLU A 389 -8.20 11.40 2.04
N ASP A 390 -8.01 10.14 1.62
CA ASP A 390 -9.05 9.30 1.01
C ASP A 390 -9.86 8.58 2.09
N ILE A 391 -11.17 8.88 2.14
CA ILE A 391 -12.14 8.21 3.00
C ILE A 391 -12.94 7.22 2.18
N TYR A 392 -12.95 5.96 2.59
CA TYR A 392 -13.74 4.91 1.96
C TYR A 392 -15.05 4.70 2.72
N TYR A 393 -16.15 4.50 1.99
CA TYR A 393 -17.51 4.37 2.56
C TYR A 393 -18.37 3.39 1.74
N ASN A 394 -19.47 2.88 2.29
CA ASN A 394 -20.33 1.89 1.63
C ASN A 394 -21.41 2.53 0.72
N LYS A 395 -21.18 2.57 -0.60
CA LYS A 395 -22.07 3.25 -1.58
C LYS A 395 -23.50 2.70 -1.69
N ASP A 396 -23.76 1.47 -1.26
CA ASP A 396 -25.10 0.85 -1.36
C ASP A 396 -26.10 1.41 -0.36
N SER A 397 -25.59 2.12 0.64
CA SER A 397 -26.31 2.73 1.75
C SER A 397 -27.38 3.76 1.38
N LYS A 398 -27.55 4.12 0.10
CA LYS A 398 -28.44 5.20 -0.37
C LYS A 398 -28.31 6.42 0.55
N TYR A 399 -27.19 7.12 0.42
CA TYR A 399 -26.93 8.32 1.20
C TYR A 399 -27.82 9.47 0.75
N LYS A 400 -28.35 10.22 1.72
CA LYS A 400 -29.14 11.43 1.50
C LYS A 400 -28.24 12.67 1.51
N THR A 401 -27.37 12.78 2.50
CA THR A 401 -26.45 13.92 2.65
C THR A 401 -25.08 13.47 3.11
N VAL A 402 -24.04 14.19 2.68
CA VAL A 402 -22.69 14.11 3.25
C VAL A 402 -22.39 15.44 3.93
N ASP A 403 -22.10 15.35 5.22
CA ASP A 403 -21.70 16.45 6.08
C ASP A 403 -20.19 16.32 6.35
N ILE A 404 -19.40 17.29 5.90
CA ILE A 404 -17.98 17.40 6.25
C ILE A 404 -17.85 18.40 7.38
N GLU A 405 -17.42 17.92 8.53
CA GLU A 405 -17.25 18.70 9.75
C GLU A 405 -15.76 18.89 10.00
N ILE A 406 -15.31 20.14 10.16
CA ILE A 406 -13.90 20.50 10.32
C ILE A 406 -13.66 20.99 11.74
N TYR A 407 -12.63 20.44 12.36
CA TYR A 407 -12.36 20.63 13.78
C TYR A 407 -11.01 21.31 14.01
N GLY A 408 -10.98 22.11 15.07
CA GLY A 408 -9.79 22.73 15.61
C GLY A 408 -9.10 21.85 16.63
N LYS A 409 -7.95 22.33 17.12
CA LYS A 409 -7.05 21.63 18.03
C LYS A 409 -7.72 21.11 19.31
N ASN A 410 -8.79 21.75 19.79
CA ASN A 410 -9.48 21.36 21.01
C ASN A 410 -10.79 20.62 20.73
N GLY A 411 -10.98 20.12 19.51
CA GLY A 411 -12.20 19.44 19.07
C GLY A 411 -13.37 20.39 18.79
N GLU A 412 -13.14 21.71 18.77
CA GLU A 412 -14.18 22.67 18.41
C GLU A 412 -14.53 22.58 16.91
N LEU A 413 -15.81 22.57 16.57
CA LEU A 413 -16.26 22.64 15.19
C LEU A 413 -15.93 24.04 14.62
N LEU A 414 -15.01 24.11 13.67
CA LEU A 414 -14.57 25.34 13.02
C LEU A 414 -15.38 25.67 11.77
N ASP A 415 -15.77 24.65 11.02
CA ASP A 415 -16.56 24.80 9.80
C ASP A 415 -17.33 23.51 9.51
N LYS A 416 -18.40 23.65 8.72
CA LYS A 416 -19.18 22.51 8.24
C LYS A 416 -19.64 22.78 6.80
N SER A 417 -19.36 21.83 5.92
CA SER A 417 -19.94 21.78 4.58
C SER A 417 -20.94 20.64 4.51
N SER A 418 -22.07 20.86 3.85
CA SER A 418 -23.06 19.83 3.60
C SER A 418 -23.36 19.78 2.12
N ARG A 419 -23.40 18.58 1.56
CA ARG A 419 -23.78 18.35 0.16
C ARG A 419 -24.85 17.27 0.12
N GLU A 420 -25.96 17.57 -0.54
CA GLU A 420 -26.90 16.54 -0.97
C GLU A 420 -26.25 15.74 -2.10
N LEU A 421 -26.22 14.42 -1.93
CA LEU A 421 -25.76 13.53 -2.99
C LEU A 421 -26.93 13.23 -3.92
N ASN A 422 -26.81 13.66 -5.18
CA ASN A 422 -27.78 13.24 -6.18
C ASN A 422 -27.56 11.75 -6.47
N VAL A 423 -28.64 10.96 -6.44
CA VAL A 423 -28.62 9.52 -6.79
C VAL A 423 -28.08 9.29 -8.22
N HIS A 424 -27.97 10.33 -9.03
CA HIS A 424 -27.38 10.33 -10.39
C HIS A 424 -25.95 10.90 -10.48
N GLU A 425 -25.38 11.48 -9.43
CA GLU A 425 -23.92 11.74 -9.38
C GLU A 425 -23.11 10.45 -9.16
N PHE A 426 -23.82 9.36 -8.84
CA PHE A 426 -23.36 7.97 -8.94
C PHE A 426 -23.74 7.30 -10.29
N GLY A 427 -24.14 8.08 -11.30
CA GLY A 427 -24.43 7.59 -12.65
C GLY A 427 -23.28 7.94 -13.60
N GLY A 428 -22.85 7.08 -14.50
CA GLY A 428 -23.28 5.75 -14.90
C GLY A 428 -22.29 5.28 -15.97
N TRP A 429 -22.70 4.33 -16.80
CA TRP A 429 -22.19 4.35 -18.17
C TRP A 429 -22.57 5.66 -18.86
#